data_AF-A0A6C0CY69-F1
#
_entry.id   AF-A0A6C0CY69-F1
#
_cell.length_a   1.000
_cell.length_b   1.000
_cell.length_c   1.000
_cell.angle_alpha   90.00
_cell.angle_beta   90.00
_cell.angle_gamma   90.00
#
_symmetry.space_group_name_H-M   'P 1'
#
loop_
_entity.id
_entity.type
_entity.pdbx_description
1 polymer ?
#
loop_
_entity_poly.entity_id
_entity_poly.type
_entity_poly.pdbx_seq_one_letter_code
_entity_poly.pdbx_strand_id
1 'polypeptide(L)'
;MNNKCEYCDTIFNNISSLNKHKKKAKYCLIKQGKIQSKTEEEDIVYNCEYCDKILSNKYILIAHINICNVKIEKEQKLREETRDKEFQNVTNELEIIKQELQNYKYEIKAKKEEQNNYEQQLENKNKQLQDQKNNYERQIQDQKNNYERQIQEKDKQIEKLQHTIASIAAQPKTVNNNNEFVIELNQSETPEDKENLTEYNNEEEYQLLPLVVGNGITIDSREDGYIDVTNLCKAGGKKFNDWNRLDRTHTFLQALKSTTGIPVVELIQYIIGGNGERHTWVHPQVAINIAQWISPEFDVKVSGWIYEVMLTGKVDIKNTKSYRELRAANKDKELKIQYLTKKYVKRQPRLQYDVSNVIYILTTPTHKLEGRYILGKAENLTNRLSVYNKTDEHEVVYYQGCPDENSMKLAEQMVFHNLEQYREQANRERFVLPDGENINLFINEINRTIKFFTKE
;
A
#
# COMPACT_ATOMS: atom_id res chain seq x y z
N MET A 1 28.44 -117.72 -25.80
CA MET A 1 28.95 -116.67 -26.71
C MET A 1 28.40 -115.34 -26.24
N ASN A 2 29.24 -114.43 -25.75
CA ASN A 2 28.79 -113.09 -25.37
C ASN A 2 28.53 -112.28 -26.64
N ASN A 3 27.32 -111.74 -26.81
CA ASN A 3 26.97 -110.90 -27.96
C ASN A 3 27.54 -109.48 -27.76
N LYS A 4 28.87 -109.40 -27.74
CA LYS A 4 29.64 -108.19 -27.49
C LYS A 4 29.84 -107.42 -28.80
N CYS A 5 29.67 -106.11 -28.77
CA CYS A 5 29.98 -105.26 -29.91
C CYS A 5 31.48 -105.04 -30.02
N GLU A 6 32.07 -105.34 -31.17
CA GLU A 6 33.50 -105.15 -31.45
C GLU A 6 33.95 -103.68 -31.56
N TYR A 7 33.00 -102.73 -31.62
CA TYR A 7 33.31 -101.29 -31.82
C TYR A 7 33.17 -100.45 -30.55
N CYS A 8 32.40 -100.91 -29.55
CA CYS A 8 32.11 -100.17 -28.31
C CYS A 8 32.07 -101.06 -27.06
N ASP A 9 32.40 -102.34 -27.19
CA ASP A 9 32.50 -103.33 -26.13
C ASP A 9 31.23 -103.60 -25.30
N THR A 10 30.08 -103.01 -25.64
CA THR A 10 28.80 -103.27 -24.95
C THR A 10 28.28 -104.68 -25.25
N ILE A 11 27.78 -105.36 -24.22
CA ILE A 11 27.23 -106.73 -24.28
C ILE A 11 25.71 -106.65 -24.44
N PHE A 12 25.16 -107.40 -25.40
CA PHE A 12 23.72 -107.46 -25.66
C PHE A 12 23.11 -108.81 -25.31
N ASN A 13 21.84 -108.80 -24.90
CA ASN A 13 21.12 -109.99 -24.49
C ASN A 13 20.83 -110.97 -25.64
N ASN A 14 20.82 -110.49 -26.90
CA ASN A 14 20.66 -111.34 -28.08
C ASN A 14 21.31 -110.72 -29.34
N ILE A 15 21.55 -111.57 -30.35
CA ILE A 15 22.20 -111.21 -31.62
C ILE A 15 21.39 -110.16 -32.39
N SER A 16 20.06 -110.20 -32.31
CA SER A 16 19.18 -109.26 -33.02
C SER A 16 19.36 -107.82 -32.52
N SER A 17 19.48 -107.65 -31.20
CA SER A 17 19.79 -106.39 -30.53
C SER A 17 21.20 -105.89 -30.87
N LEU A 18 22.19 -106.78 -30.87
CA LEU A 18 23.55 -106.46 -31.31
C LEU A 18 23.57 -105.96 -32.76
N ASN A 19 22.85 -106.64 -33.66
CA ASN A 19 22.78 -106.26 -35.08
C ASN A 19 22.06 -104.93 -35.29
N LYS A 20 20.97 -104.66 -34.56
CA LYS A 20 20.31 -103.34 -34.57
C LYS A 20 21.25 -102.25 -34.05
N HIS A 21 21.97 -102.51 -32.97
CA HIS A 21 22.95 -101.58 -32.42
C HIS A 21 24.08 -101.30 -33.42
N LYS A 22 24.69 -102.32 -34.05
CA LYS A 22 25.75 -102.16 -35.08
C LYS A 22 25.30 -101.34 -36.29
N LYS A 23 24.00 -101.35 -36.62
CA LYS A 23 23.42 -100.61 -37.77
C LYS A 23 22.93 -99.20 -37.45
N LYS A 24 22.66 -98.87 -36.17
CA LYS A 24 22.05 -97.60 -35.77
C LYS A 24 22.90 -96.74 -34.84
N ALA A 25 23.77 -97.34 -34.02
CA ALA A 25 24.54 -96.60 -33.04
C ALA A 25 25.59 -95.73 -33.74
N LYS A 26 25.42 -94.41 -33.66
CA LYS A 26 26.23 -93.40 -34.34
C LYS A 26 27.74 -93.59 -34.06
N TYR A 27 28.10 -93.84 -32.80
CA TYR A 27 29.47 -94.13 -32.39
C TYR A 27 30.08 -95.36 -33.10
N CYS A 28 29.32 -96.47 -33.17
CA CYS A 28 29.77 -97.70 -33.84
C CYS A 28 29.82 -97.55 -35.36
N LEU A 29 28.93 -96.75 -35.95
CA LEU A 29 28.93 -96.46 -37.40
C LEU A 29 30.12 -95.57 -37.81
N ILE A 30 30.57 -94.67 -36.92
CA ILE A 30 31.78 -93.88 -37.10
C ILE A 30 33.03 -94.78 -37.03
N LYS A 31 33.12 -95.68 -36.03
CA LYS A 31 34.19 -96.69 -35.93
C LYS A 31 34.23 -97.67 -37.11
N GLN A 32 33.08 -97.97 -37.71
CA GLN A 32 32.96 -98.78 -38.95
C GLN A 32 33.36 -98.02 -40.23
N GLY A 33 33.67 -96.72 -40.16
CA GLY A 33 33.98 -95.89 -41.32
C GLY A 33 32.78 -95.59 -42.23
N LYS A 34 31.55 -95.85 -41.78
CA LYS A 34 30.31 -95.66 -42.57
C LYS A 34 29.76 -94.24 -42.49
N ILE A 35 30.19 -93.46 -41.50
CA ILE A 35 29.82 -92.06 -41.30
C ILE A 35 31.09 -91.32 -40.87
N GLN A 36 31.46 -90.24 -41.57
CA GLN A 36 32.52 -89.34 -41.11
C GLN A 36 32.07 -88.59 -39.86
N SER A 37 32.93 -88.49 -38.84
CA SER A 37 32.67 -87.62 -37.69
C SER A 37 32.67 -86.17 -38.17
N LYS A 38 31.48 -85.61 -38.41
CA LYS A 38 31.32 -84.15 -38.41
C LYS A 38 31.49 -83.71 -36.96
N THR A 39 32.67 -83.18 -36.65
CA THR A 39 32.94 -82.42 -35.44
C THR A 39 32.18 -81.09 -35.48
N GLU A 40 31.88 -80.56 -34.29
CA GLU A 40 31.34 -79.22 -34.01
C GLU A 40 29.80 -79.05 -34.01
N GLU A 41 29.13 -79.70 -33.06
CA GLU A 41 28.06 -79.04 -32.30
C GLU A 41 28.40 -79.27 -30.82
N GLU A 42 28.72 -78.19 -30.10
CA GLU A 42 28.85 -78.21 -28.64
C GLU A 42 27.54 -78.77 -28.05
N ASP A 43 27.62 -79.79 -27.19
CA ASP A 43 26.47 -80.21 -26.39
C ASP A 43 26.05 -79.03 -25.49
N ILE A 44 25.14 -78.17 -25.96
CA ILE A 44 24.66 -77.03 -25.18
C ILE A 44 23.85 -77.58 -24.01
N VAL A 45 24.46 -77.56 -22.82
CA VAL A 45 23.84 -77.95 -21.57
C VAL A 45 23.04 -76.77 -21.02
N TYR A 46 21.73 -76.92 -20.84
CA TYR A 46 20.85 -75.83 -20.39
C TYR A 46 20.61 -75.88 -18.88
N ASN A 47 21.46 -75.21 -18.12
CA ASN A 47 21.38 -75.16 -16.65
C ASN A 47 20.40 -74.09 -16.17
N CYS A 48 19.66 -74.39 -15.10
CA CYS A 48 18.91 -73.38 -14.38
C CYS A 48 19.84 -72.50 -13.55
N GLU A 49 19.68 -71.18 -13.63
CA GLU A 49 20.50 -70.22 -12.88
C GLU A 49 20.16 -70.19 -11.37
N TYR A 50 19.01 -70.74 -10.99
CA TYR A 50 18.47 -70.65 -9.63
C TYR A 50 18.59 -71.95 -8.85
N CYS A 51 18.70 -73.10 -9.53
CA CYS A 51 18.81 -74.43 -8.93
C CYS A 51 19.68 -75.35 -9.79
N ASP A 52 20.09 -76.49 -9.24
CA ASP A 52 21.06 -77.38 -9.90
C ASP A 52 20.48 -78.25 -11.03
N LYS A 53 19.34 -77.87 -11.62
CA LYS A 53 18.70 -78.65 -12.69
C LYS A 53 19.35 -78.38 -14.04
N ILE A 54 19.74 -79.48 -14.69
CA ILE A 54 20.23 -79.52 -16.07
C ILE A 54 19.09 -79.96 -16.99
N LEU A 55 18.83 -79.18 -18.04
CA LEU A 55 17.68 -79.38 -18.92
C LEU A 55 18.12 -79.64 -20.35
N SER A 56 17.30 -80.39 -21.07
CA SER A 56 17.65 -80.96 -22.37
C SER A 56 17.55 -79.97 -23.54
N ASN A 57 16.84 -78.85 -23.37
CA ASN A 57 16.80 -77.77 -24.34
C ASN A 57 16.39 -76.43 -23.70
N LYS A 58 16.60 -75.33 -24.45
CA LYS A 58 16.28 -73.95 -24.04
C LYS A 58 14.81 -73.73 -23.67
N TYR A 59 13.89 -74.38 -24.38
CA TYR A 59 12.45 -74.20 -24.15
C TYR A 59 12.04 -74.77 -22.78
N ILE A 60 12.55 -75.96 -22.43
CA ILE A 60 12.30 -76.59 -21.13
C ILE A 60 12.97 -75.79 -20.01
N LEU A 61 14.14 -75.18 -20.26
CA LEU A 61 14.77 -74.25 -19.31
C LEU A 61 13.90 -73.03 -19.03
N ILE A 62 13.36 -72.39 -20.06
CA ILE A 62 12.46 -71.23 -19.89
C ILE A 62 11.19 -71.64 -19.12
N ALA A 63 10.57 -72.77 -19.49
CA ALA A 63 9.40 -73.28 -18.80
C ALA A 63 9.71 -73.58 -17.33
N HIS A 64 10.87 -74.19 -17.04
CA HIS A 64 11.31 -74.48 -15.69
C HIS A 64 11.56 -73.21 -14.86
N ILE A 65 12.24 -72.21 -15.41
CA ILE A 65 12.53 -70.94 -14.71
C ILE A 65 11.23 -70.29 -14.20
N ASN A 66 10.14 -70.38 -14.96
CA ASN A 66 8.85 -69.81 -14.57
C ASN A 66 8.16 -70.53 -13.41
N ILE A 67 8.50 -71.81 -13.18
CA ILE A 67 7.94 -72.64 -12.09
C ILE A 67 9.02 -73.07 -11.09
N CYS A 68 10.20 -72.47 -11.14
CA CYS A 68 11.32 -72.89 -10.32
C CYS A 68 11.09 -72.41 -8.88
N ASN A 69 10.77 -73.34 -7.98
CA ASN A 69 10.51 -73.04 -6.57
C ASN A 69 11.66 -72.25 -5.92
N VAL A 70 12.92 -72.57 -6.22
CA VAL A 70 14.08 -71.86 -5.65
C VAL A 70 14.13 -70.39 -6.10
N LYS A 71 13.74 -70.10 -7.34
CA LYS A 71 13.60 -68.72 -7.83
C LYS A 71 12.44 -68.02 -7.12
N ILE A 72 11.28 -68.67 -7.06
CA ILE A 72 10.06 -68.12 -6.47
C ILE A 72 10.29 -67.77 -4.98
N GLU A 73 10.91 -68.68 -4.22
CA GLU A 73 11.24 -68.47 -2.81
C GLU A 73 12.26 -67.32 -2.61
N LYS A 74 13.31 -67.26 -3.42
CA LYS A 74 14.30 -66.17 -3.37
C LYS A 74 13.66 -64.82 -3.68
N GLU A 75 12.81 -64.76 -4.71
CA GLU A 75 12.11 -63.52 -5.05
C GLU A 75 11.06 -63.13 -4.01
N GLN A 76 10.36 -64.09 -3.39
CA GLN A 76 9.43 -63.82 -2.29
C GLN A 76 10.15 -63.23 -1.08
N LYS A 77 11.27 -63.84 -0.65
CA LYS A 77 12.11 -63.29 0.42
C LYS A 77 12.61 -61.88 0.11
N LEU A 78 13.11 -61.66 -1.10
CA LEU A 78 13.55 -60.32 -1.51
C LEU A 78 12.39 -59.30 -1.47
N ARG A 79 11.19 -59.69 -1.93
CA ARG A 79 9.98 -58.85 -1.87
C ARG A 79 9.53 -58.56 -0.43
N GLU A 80 9.68 -59.50 0.49
CA GLU A 80 9.40 -59.31 1.92
C GLU A 80 10.42 -58.36 2.56
N GLU A 81 11.73 -58.61 2.36
CA GLU A 81 12.79 -57.74 2.86
C GLU A 81 12.70 -56.30 2.33
N THR A 82 12.26 -56.13 1.08
CA THR A 82 12.05 -54.80 0.49
C THR A 82 10.86 -54.09 1.14
N ARG A 83 9.74 -54.80 1.35
CA ARG A 83 8.56 -54.26 2.04
C ARG A 83 8.86 -53.90 3.49
N ASP A 84 9.63 -54.70 4.20
CA ASP A 84 10.02 -54.43 5.58
C ASP A 84 10.88 -53.17 5.69
N LYS A 85 11.82 -52.97 4.74
CA LYS A 85 12.62 -51.74 4.66
C LYS A 85 11.76 -50.51 4.35
N GLU A 86 10.82 -50.62 3.41
CA GLU A 86 9.88 -49.54 3.10
C GLU A 86 9.01 -49.19 4.30
N PHE A 87 8.47 -50.20 5.00
CA PHE A 87 7.69 -50.01 6.21
C PHE A 87 8.51 -49.33 7.32
N GLN A 88 9.77 -49.75 7.51
CA GLN A 88 10.66 -49.15 8.48
C GLN A 88 10.98 -47.68 8.16
N ASN A 89 11.17 -47.35 6.88
CA ASN A 89 11.38 -45.96 6.45
C ASN A 89 10.15 -45.11 6.74
N VAL A 90 8.95 -45.59 6.37
CA VAL A 90 7.70 -44.85 6.62
C VAL A 90 7.45 -44.67 8.12
N THR A 91 7.77 -45.66 8.95
CA THR A 91 7.64 -45.52 10.42
C THR A 91 8.60 -44.49 10.99
N ASN A 92 9.85 -44.45 10.52
CA ASN A 92 10.82 -43.43 10.92
C ASN A 92 10.36 -42.02 10.50
N GLU A 93 9.86 -41.85 9.27
CA GLU A 93 9.30 -40.58 8.79
C GLU A 93 8.10 -40.13 9.64
N LEU A 94 7.20 -41.04 9.98
CA LEU A 94 6.06 -40.74 10.86
C LEU A 94 6.49 -40.29 12.26
N GLU A 95 7.59 -40.83 12.78
CA GLU A 95 8.13 -40.45 14.09
C GLU A 95 8.72 -39.04 14.07
N ILE A 96 9.44 -38.68 13.01
CA ILE A 96 9.94 -37.31 12.79
C ILE A 96 8.78 -36.32 12.70
N ILE A 97 7.76 -36.63 11.89
CA ILE A 97 6.58 -35.75 11.73
C ILE A 97 5.83 -35.57 13.06
N LYS A 98 5.71 -36.63 13.87
CA LYS A 98 5.10 -36.52 15.21
C LYS A 98 5.87 -35.58 16.12
N GLN A 99 7.20 -35.61 16.06
CA GLN A 99 8.06 -34.77 16.87
C GLN A 99 7.96 -33.30 16.43
N GLU A 100 7.92 -33.03 15.13
CA GLU A 100 7.67 -31.69 14.57
C GLU A 100 6.30 -31.15 14.97
N LEU A 101 5.24 -31.96 14.86
CA LEU A 101 3.89 -31.58 15.31
C LEU A 101 3.86 -31.20 16.80
N GLN A 102 4.64 -31.90 17.61
CA GLN A 102 4.73 -31.60 19.04
C GLN A 102 5.45 -30.26 19.28
N ASN A 103 6.52 -29.97 18.54
CA ASN A 103 7.20 -28.67 18.60
C ASN A 103 6.28 -27.53 18.18
N TYR A 104 5.55 -27.68 17.06
CA TYR A 104 4.57 -26.69 16.62
C TYR A 104 3.47 -26.44 17.66
N LYS A 105 3.01 -27.48 18.36
CA LYS A 105 2.04 -27.31 19.46
C LYS A 105 2.61 -26.45 20.59
N TYR A 106 3.87 -26.64 20.97
CA TYR A 106 4.51 -25.81 21.99
C TYR A 106 4.66 -24.35 21.54
N GLU A 107 5.07 -24.12 20.30
CA GLU A 107 5.18 -22.75 19.76
C GLU A 107 3.84 -22.03 19.71
N ILE A 108 2.78 -22.71 19.26
CA ILE A 108 1.42 -22.14 19.24
C ILE A 108 0.98 -21.78 20.65
N LYS A 109 1.26 -22.63 21.64
CA LYS A 109 0.93 -22.35 23.05
C LYS A 109 1.66 -21.10 23.55
N ALA A 110 2.97 -21.00 23.31
CA ALA A 110 3.78 -19.85 23.70
C ALA A 110 3.26 -18.55 23.06
N LYS A 111 2.97 -18.56 21.76
CA LYS A 111 2.40 -17.39 21.07
C LYS A 111 1.03 -16.98 21.62
N LYS A 112 0.20 -17.95 22.03
CA LYS A 112 -1.10 -17.67 22.64
C LYS A 112 -0.97 -17.01 24.01
N GLU A 113 0.02 -17.40 24.80
CA GLU A 113 0.33 -16.76 26.08
C GLU A 113 0.84 -15.33 25.88
N GLU A 114 1.69 -15.11 24.86
CA GLU A 114 2.17 -13.77 24.49
C GLU A 114 1.00 -12.86 24.05
N GLN A 115 0.10 -13.37 23.21
CA GLN A 115 -1.10 -12.65 22.78
C GLN A 115 -1.97 -12.24 23.97
N ASN A 116 -2.24 -13.15 24.91
CA ASN A 116 -3.02 -12.84 26.11
C ASN A 116 -2.38 -11.72 26.95
N ASN A 117 -1.05 -11.70 27.05
CA ASN A 117 -0.34 -10.63 27.76
C ASN A 117 -0.54 -9.28 27.07
N TYR A 118 -0.43 -9.22 25.74
CA TYR A 118 -0.69 -7.99 24.99
C TYR A 118 -2.14 -7.51 25.14
N GLU A 119 -3.11 -8.42 25.09
CA GLU A 119 -4.53 -8.09 25.29
C GLU A 119 -4.75 -7.47 26.68
N GLN A 120 -4.15 -8.04 27.73
CA GLN A 120 -4.25 -7.51 29.09
C GLN A 120 -3.59 -6.13 29.24
N GLN A 121 -2.45 -5.90 28.59
CA GLN A 121 -1.80 -4.59 28.57
C GLN A 121 -2.67 -3.55 27.86
N LEU A 122 -3.30 -3.93 26.75
CA LEU A 122 -4.20 -3.06 25.99
C LEU A 122 -5.42 -2.66 26.83
N GLU A 123 -6.02 -3.61 27.54
CA GLU A 123 -7.16 -3.37 28.42
C GLU A 123 -6.81 -2.39 29.55
N ASN A 124 -5.66 -2.58 30.21
CA ASN A 124 -5.18 -1.67 31.23
C ASN A 124 -4.98 -0.24 30.70
N LYS A 125 -4.40 -0.12 29.49
CA LYS A 125 -4.17 1.19 28.86
C LYS A 125 -5.47 1.88 28.46
N ASN A 126 -6.45 1.12 27.98
CA ASN A 126 -7.79 1.62 27.68
C ASN A 126 -8.49 2.14 28.95
N LYS A 127 -8.36 1.42 30.07
CA LYS A 127 -8.91 1.86 31.36
C LYS A 127 -8.28 3.18 31.81
N GLN A 128 -6.96 3.31 31.74
CA GLN A 128 -6.26 4.57 32.06
C GLN A 128 -6.72 5.73 31.16
N LEU A 129 -6.91 5.47 29.87
CA LEU A 129 -7.37 6.48 28.92
C LEU A 129 -8.81 6.93 29.23
N GLN A 130 -9.66 5.99 29.62
CA GLN A 130 -11.03 6.27 30.03
C GLN A 130 -11.08 7.11 31.32
N ASP A 131 -10.24 6.79 32.31
CA ASP A 131 -10.14 7.56 33.54
C ASP A 131 -9.64 9.00 33.27
N GLN A 132 -8.65 9.16 32.39
CA GLN A 132 -8.21 10.48 31.93
C GLN A 132 -9.34 11.25 31.25
N LYS A 133 -10.08 10.60 30.34
CA LYS A 133 -11.21 11.22 29.64
C LYS A 133 -12.26 11.72 30.63
N ASN A 134 -12.65 10.88 31.60
CA ASN A 134 -13.61 11.24 32.63
C ASN A 134 -13.13 12.44 33.48
N ASN A 135 -11.82 12.54 33.76
CA ASN A 135 -11.24 13.68 34.48
C ASN A 135 -11.35 14.97 33.65
N TYR A 136 -10.97 14.94 32.37
CA TYR A 136 -11.11 16.10 31.48
C TYR A 136 -12.57 16.54 31.33
N GLU A 137 -13.51 15.60 31.22
CA GLU A 137 -14.94 15.91 31.16
C GLU A 137 -15.43 16.64 32.41
N ARG A 138 -14.98 16.23 33.61
CA ARG A 138 -15.28 16.98 34.85
C ARG A 138 -14.70 18.38 34.83
N GLN A 139 -13.45 18.54 34.44
CA GLN A 139 -12.80 19.86 34.38
C GLN A 139 -13.54 20.83 33.45
N ILE A 140 -13.96 20.33 32.27
CA ILE A 140 -14.75 21.12 31.31
C ILE A 140 -16.11 21.49 31.92
N GLN A 141 -16.78 20.55 32.60
CA GLN A 141 -18.06 20.83 33.23
C GLN A 141 -17.94 21.86 34.36
N ASP A 142 -16.89 21.78 35.18
CA ASP A 142 -16.62 22.75 36.24
C ASP A 142 -16.33 24.15 35.69
N GLN A 143 -15.55 24.24 34.60
CA GLN A 143 -15.32 25.51 33.90
C GLN A 143 -16.62 26.08 33.33
N LYS A 144 -17.45 25.23 32.70
CA LYS A 144 -18.75 25.66 32.16
C LYS A 144 -19.65 26.23 33.26
N ASN A 145 -19.74 25.55 34.40
CA ASN A 145 -20.51 26.01 35.55
C ASN A 145 -19.98 27.36 36.09
N ASN A 146 -18.67 27.58 36.07
CA ASN A 146 -18.07 28.86 36.46
C ASN A 146 -18.47 29.98 35.49
N TYR A 147 -18.36 29.76 34.18
CA TYR A 147 -18.79 30.74 33.18
C TYR A 147 -20.28 31.06 33.27
N GLU A 148 -21.13 30.06 33.50
CA GLU A 148 -22.57 30.28 33.70
C GLU A 148 -22.85 31.18 34.90
N ARG A 149 -22.12 31.02 36.02
CA ARG A 149 -22.24 31.93 37.19
C ARG A 149 -21.83 33.36 36.85
N GLN A 150 -20.72 33.54 36.13
CA GLN A 150 -20.25 34.87 35.72
C GLN A 150 -21.25 35.57 34.80
N ILE A 151 -21.85 34.83 33.86
CA ILE A 151 -22.89 35.37 32.98
C ILE A 151 -24.10 35.82 33.81
N GLN A 152 -24.58 35.01 34.74
CA GLN A 152 -25.71 35.38 35.62
C GLN A 152 -25.42 36.63 36.47
N GLU A 153 -24.19 36.81 36.95
CA GLU A 153 -23.81 38.03 37.67
C GLU A 153 -23.80 39.26 36.75
N LYS A 154 -23.32 39.11 35.51
CA LYS A 154 -23.31 40.18 34.51
C LYS A 154 -24.73 40.57 34.10
N ASP A 155 -25.62 39.60 33.91
CA ASP A 155 -27.03 39.86 33.59
C ASP A 155 -27.70 40.69 34.69
N LYS A 156 -27.46 40.36 35.97
CA LYS A 156 -27.95 41.16 37.11
C LYS A 156 -27.37 42.58 37.14
N GLN A 157 -26.12 42.77 36.72
CA GLN A 157 -25.52 44.11 36.62
C GLN A 157 -26.17 44.92 35.50
N ILE A 158 -26.42 44.30 34.35
CA ILE A 158 -27.09 44.93 33.20
C ILE A 158 -28.51 45.37 33.60
N GLU A 159 -29.27 44.52 34.28
CA GLU A 159 -30.62 44.84 34.74
C GLU A 159 -30.62 46.06 35.69
N LYS A 160 -29.67 46.15 36.62
CA LYS A 160 -29.51 47.31 37.50
C LYS A 160 -29.18 48.60 36.73
N LEU A 161 -28.30 48.50 35.73
CA LEU A 161 -27.94 49.64 34.89
C LEU A 161 -29.13 50.13 34.05
N GLN A 162 -29.93 49.20 33.51
CA GLN A 162 -31.15 49.53 32.78
C GLN A 162 -32.17 50.26 33.67
N HIS A 163 -32.37 49.80 34.91
CA HIS A 163 -33.21 50.50 35.88
C HIS A 163 -32.70 51.92 36.19
N THR A 164 -31.38 52.09 36.27
CA THR A 164 -30.75 53.41 36.52
C THR A 164 -30.96 54.36 35.34
N ILE A 165 -30.76 53.89 34.10
CA ILE A 165 -31.02 54.66 32.88
C ILE A 165 -32.49 55.07 32.80
N ALA A 166 -33.42 54.16 33.08
CA ALA A 166 -34.85 54.46 33.11
C ALA A 166 -35.20 55.53 34.15
N SER A 167 -34.55 55.51 35.32
CA SER A 167 -34.73 56.52 36.36
C SER A 167 -34.19 57.90 35.95
N ILE A 168 -33.05 57.96 35.25
CA ILE A 168 -32.46 59.21 34.74
C ILE A 168 -33.34 59.79 33.61
N ALA A 169 -33.84 58.95 32.72
CA ALA A 169 -34.71 59.37 31.61
C ALA A 169 -36.06 59.93 32.08
N ALA A 170 -36.50 59.61 33.30
CA ALA A 170 -37.73 60.11 33.90
C ALA A 170 -37.59 61.49 34.59
N GLN A 171 -36.39 62.08 34.66
CA GLN A 171 -36.20 63.42 35.22
C GLN A 171 -36.43 64.53 34.18
N PRO A 172 -37.15 65.63 34.51
CA PRO A 172 -37.44 66.69 33.56
C PRO A 172 -36.19 67.53 33.23
N LYS A 173 -35.93 67.74 31.92
CA LYS A 173 -34.83 68.57 31.44
C LYS A 173 -35.18 70.06 31.52
N THR A 174 -34.49 70.80 32.38
CA THR A 174 -34.41 72.27 32.28
C THR A 174 -33.18 72.65 31.46
N VAL A 175 -33.40 73.35 30.34
CA VAL A 175 -32.33 73.91 29.51
C VAL A 175 -32.12 75.35 29.95
N ASN A 176 -30.97 75.64 30.56
CA ASN A 176 -30.50 77.00 30.78
C ASN A 176 -29.39 77.28 29.77
N ASN A 177 -29.71 78.03 28.73
CA ASN A 177 -28.72 78.65 27.86
C ASN A 177 -28.01 79.74 28.66
N ASN A 178 -26.71 79.57 28.86
CA ASN A 178 -25.66 80.59 29.00
C ASN A 178 -24.52 79.98 29.82
N ASN A 179 -23.52 79.47 29.12
CA ASN A 179 -22.10 79.69 29.38
C ASN A 179 -21.33 78.83 28.38
N GLU A 180 -20.56 79.51 27.55
CA GLU A 180 -19.51 78.94 26.71
C GLU A 180 -18.53 78.22 27.64
N PHE A 181 -18.63 76.89 27.68
CA PHE A 181 -17.74 76.03 28.46
C PHE A 181 -17.00 75.15 27.47
N VAL A 182 -15.75 75.53 27.20
CA VAL A 182 -14.76 74.71 26.50
C VAL A 182 -14.53 73.47 27.36
N ILE A 183 -14.95 72.32 26.86
CA ILE A 183 -14.54 71.01 27.41
C ILE A 183 -13.54 70.44 26.42
N GLU A 184 -12.28 70.41 26.84
CA GLU A 184 -11.24 69.58 26.26
C GLU A 184 -11.72 68.14 26.21
N LEU A 185 -11.98 67.65 25.01
CA LEU A 185 -12.09 66.23 24.76
C LEU A 185 -10.67 65.67 24.68
N ASN A 186 -10.19 65.07 25.77
CA ASN A 186 -9.21 64.00 25.69
C ASN A 186 -9.87 62.80 24.98
N GLN A 187 -9.95 62.89 23.67
CA GLN A 187 -10.09 61.74 22.77
C GLN A 187 -8.67 61.36 22.35
N SER A 188 -8.05 60.42 23.06
CA SER A 188 -7.02 59.59 22.44
C SER A 188 -7.73 58.46 21.71
N GLU A 189 -8.37 58.79 20.59
CA GLU A 189 -8.52 57.83 19.51
C GLU A 189 -7.12 57.63 18.95
N THR A 190 -6.48 56.49 19.22
CA THR A 190 -5.25 56.12 18.52
C THR A 190 -5.64 55.67 17.10
N PRO A 191 -5.22 56.38 16.05
CA PRO A 191 -5.42 55.97 14.68
C PRO A 191 -4.21 55.14 14.26
N GLU A 192 -4.24 53.84 14.52
CA GLU A 192 -3.22 52.91 14.01
C GLU A 192 -3.87 51.69 13.37
N ASP A 193 -4.70 51.94 12.35
CA ASP A 193 -5.07 50.93 11.37
C ASP A 193 -5.29 51.62 10.02
N LYS A 194 -4.16 51.94 9.36
CA LYS A 194 -3.92 52.05 7.90
C LYS A 194 -2.93 53.18 7.61
N GLU A 195 -1.66 52.80 7.51
CA GLU A 195 -0.78 53.08 6.36
C GLU A 195 0.67 52.91 6.82
N ASN A 196 1.31 51.84 6.35
CA ASN A 196 2.57 51.95 5.63
C ASN A 196 2.96 50.57 5.07
N LEU A 197 2.43 50.30 3.88
CA LEU A 197 3.23 49.67 2.83
C LEU A 197 4.35 50.66 2.52
N THR A 198 5.49 50.50 3.19
CA THR A 198 6.74 51.12 2.76
C THR A 198 7.67 50.00 2.31
N GLU A 199 7.90 49.97 1.00
CA GLU A 199 9.15 49.45 0.45
C GLU A 199 10.30 50.08 1.24
N TYR A 200 10.97 49.28 2.06
CA TYR A 200 12.24 49.64 2.67
C TYR A 200 13.32 48.76 2.04
N ASN A 201 13.87 49.26 0.93
CA ASN A 201 15.26 49.02 0.59
C ASN A 201 16.10 49.80 1.61
N ASN A 202 16.49 49.17 2.72
CA ASN A 202 17.55 49.67 3.59
C ASN A 202 18.44 48.49 3.98
N GLU A 203 19.65 48.47 3.42
CA GLU A 203 20.79 47.68 3.87
C GLU A 203 21.31 48.25 5.21
N GLU A 204 20.50 48.18 6.27
CA GLU A 204 21.01 48.33 7.63
C GLU A 204 21.43 46.95 8.13
N GLU A 205 22.72 46.83 8.40
CA GLU A 205 23.39 45.65 8.94
C GLU A 205 22.76 45.23 10.27
N TYR A 206 21.80 44.29 10.21
CA TYR A 206 21.15 43.70 11.38
C TYR A 206 22.16 42.84 12.17
N GLN A 207 22.90 43.48 13.07
CA GLN A 207 23.69 42.74 14.07
C GLN A 207 22.73 42.10 15.08
N LEU A 208 22.64 40.77 15.02
CA LEU A 208 21.85 39.98 15.97
C LEU A 208 22.44 40.13 17.38
N LEU A 209 21.65 40.67 18.32
CA LEU A 209 22.05 40.77 19.72
C LEU A 209 22.19 39.36 20.34
N PRO A 210 23.22 39.13 21.19
CA PRO A 210 23.40 37.87 21.90
C PRO A 210 22.16 37.43 22.67
N LEU A 211 21.83 36.14 22.59
CA LEU A 211 20.71 35.57 23.33
C LEU A 211 21.15 35.25 24.76
N VAL A 212 20.55 35.90 25.76
CA VAL A 212 20.77 35.56 27.17
C VAL A 212 19.92 34.33 27.53
N VAL A 213 20.60 33.26 27.92
CA VAL A 213 19.98 32.02 28.42
C VAL A 213 20.17 31.95 29.94
N GLY A 214 19.32 31.19 30.63
CA GLY A 214 19.33 31.05 32.10
C GLY A 214 20.73 30.85 32.68
N ASN A 215 20.94 31.34 33.90
CA ASN A 215 22.25 31.44 34.59
C ASN A 215 23.22 32.50 34.01
N GLY A 216 22.73 33.47 33.22
CA GLY A 216 23.54 34.60 32.74
C GLY A 216 24.52 34.23 31.62
N ILE A 217 24.30 33.11 30.94
CA ILE A 217 25.11 32.65 29.81
C ILE A 217 24.57 33.29 28.53
N THR A 218 25.42 33.97 27.77
CA THR A 218 25.09 34.53 26.46
C THR A 218 25.45 33.56 25.34
N ILE A 219 24.55 33.40 24.37
CA ILE A 219 24.81 32.71 23.11
C ILE A 219 25.03 33.76 22.04
N ASP A 220 26.23 33.77 21.50
CA ASP A 220 26.65 34.72 20.47
C ASP A 220 26.43 34.13 19.06
N SER A 221 26.16 35.02 18.11
CA SER A 221 26.12 34.71 16.68
C SER A 221 27.02 35.67 15.92
N ARG A 222 27.67 35.17 14.87
CA ARG A 222 28.49 35.97 13.96
C ARG A 222 27.66 36.55 12.81
N GLU A 223 28.23 37.52 12.10
CA GLU A 223 27.65 38.11 10.88
C GLU A 223 27.36 37.07 9.79
N ASP A 224 28.17 36.00 9.70
CA ASP A 224 27.95 34.89 8.77
C ASP A 224 26.85 33.90 9.23
N GLY A 225 26.18 34.20 10.34
CA GLY A 225 25.11 33.40 10.93
C GLY A 225 25.59 32.21 11.77
N TYR A 226 26.90 31.97 11.91
CA TYR A 226 27.37 30.88 12.76
C TYR A 226 27.11 31.18 14.25
N ILE A 227 26.80 30.13 14.99
CA ILE A 227 26.37 30.23 16.39
C ILE A 227 27.41 29.58 17.29
N ASP A 228 27.76 30.24 18.41
CA ASP A 228 28.63 29.66 19.43
C ASP A 228 27.87 28.59 20.23
N VAL A 229 28.23 27.33 20.00
CA VAL A 229 27.62 26.20 20.70
C VAL A 229 28.34 25.83 21.98
N THR A 230 29.52 26.39 22.28
CA THR A 230 30.18 26.18 23.56
C THR A 230 29.33 26.72 24.70
N ASN A 231 28.82 27.94 24.58
CA ASN A 231 27.93 28.53 25.58
C ASN A 231 26.55 27.87 25.59
N LEU A 232 26.02 27.48 24.42
CA LEU A 232 24.78 26.69 24.33
C LEU A 232 24.90 25.35 25.09
N CYS A 233 26.00 24.61 24.89
CA CYS A 233 26.29 23.36 25.59
C CYS A 233 26.41 23.56 27.10
N LYS A 234 27.11 24.62 27.53
CA LYS A 234 27.23 25.00 28.95
C LYS A 234 25.86 25.29 29.57
N ALA A 235 25.02 26.07 28.90
CA ALA A 235 23.66 26.37 29.36
C ALA A 235 22.80 25.11 29.46
N GLY A 236 23.02 24.14 28.58
CA GLY A 236 22.39 22.83 28.57
C GLY A 236 22.97 21.79 29.52
N GLY A 237 24.05 22.09 30.24
CA GLY A 237 24.75 21.13 31.11
C GLY A 237 25.36 19.92 30.40
N LYS A 238 25.63 20.01 29.09
CA LYS A 238 26.19 18.92 28.27
C LYS A 238 27.49 19.35 27.60
N LYS A 239 28.35 18.40 27.20
CA LYS A 239 29.59 18.71 26.48
C LYS A 239 29.41 18.49 24.98
N PHE A 240 29.92 19.42 24.16
CA PHE A 240 29.90 19.30 22.70
C PHE A 240 30.50 17.97 22.20
N ASN A 241 31.58 17.51 22.82
CA ASN A 241 32.21 16.23 22.46
C ASN A 241 31.27 15.03 22.61
N ASP A 242 30.28 15.11 23.52
CA ASP A 242 29.30 14.04 23.70
C ASP A 242 28.29 13.98 22.55
N TRP A 243 27.96 15.14 21.95
CA TRP A 243 27.14 15.21 20.74
C TRP A 243 27.94 14.79 19.50
N ASN A 244 29.17 15.30 19.37
CA ASN A 244 30.00 15.10 18.18
C ASN A 244 30.43 13.64 17.97
N ARG A 245 30.44 12.81 19.02
CA ARG A 245 30.80 11.39 18.96
C ARG A 245 29.65 10.44 18.58
N LEU A 246 28.42 10.93 18.46
CA LEU A 246 27.27 10.07 18.18
C LEU A 246 27.22 9.70 16.69
N ASP A 247 26.94 8.44 16.38
CA ASP A 247 26.77 7.98 14.98
C ASP A 247 25.67 8.75 14.24
N ARG A 248 24.60 9.09 14.96
CA ARG A 248 23.51 9.94 14.44
C ARG A 248 24.02 11.32 14.02
N THR A 249 24.93 11.90 14.78
CA THR A 249 25.53 13.21 14.48
C THR A 249 26.36 13.16 13.19
N HIS A 250 27.19 12.12 13.03
CA HIS A 250 27.96 11.92 11.81
C HIS A 250 27.05 11.74 10.58
N THR A 251 25.97 10.97 10.74
CA THR A 251 24.99 10.76 9.66
C THR A 251 24.27 12.06 9.31
N PHE A 252 23.86 12.85 10.30
CA PHE A 252 23.25 14.16 10.12
C PHE A 252 24.18 15.14 9.37
N LEU A 253 25.45 15.23 9.78
CA LEU A 253 26.43 16.12 9.15
C LEU A 253 26.70 15.75 7.68
N GLN A 254 26.74 14.45 7.35
CA GLN A 254 26.89 14.00 5.95
C GLN A 254 25.66 14.32 5.09
N ALA A 255 24.46 14.15 5.65
CA ALA A 255 23.22 14.53 4.98
C ALA A 255 23.14 16.04 4.75
N LEU A 256 23.54 16.82 5.76
CA LEU A 256 23.59 18.27 5.70
C LEU A 256 24.61 18.76 4.66
N LYS A 257 25.81 18.19 4.62
CA LYS A 257 26.81 18.44 3.58
C LYS A 257 26.24 18.18 2.18
N SER A 258 25.60 17.03 1.99
CA SER A 258 25.03 16.67 0.68
C SER A 258 23.94 17.64 0.21
N THR A 259 23.21 18.23 1.15
CA THR A 259 22.09 19.14 0.87
C THR A 259 22.56 20.57 0.61
N THR A 260 23.49 21.07 1.44
CA THR A 260 23.97 22.46 1.39
C THR A 260 25.18 22.67 0.49
N GLY A 261 25.90 21.59 0.16
CA GLY A 261 27.19 21.65 -0.54
C GLY A 261 28.37 22.05 0.36
N ILE A 262 28.12 22.39 1.62
CA ILE A 262 29.14 22.88 2.56
C ILE A 262 29.92 21.68 3.15
N PRO A 263 31.25 21.63 3.05
CA PRO A 263 32.06 20.59 3.67
C PRO A 263 31.84 20.49 5.19
N VAL A 264 31.89 19.28 5.75
CA VAL A 264 31.71 19.06 7.20
C VAL A 264 32.72 19.86 8.05
N VAL A 265 33.93 20.06 7.53
CA VAL A 265 34.98 20.87 8.18
C VAL A 265 34.64 22.36 8.25
N GLU A 266 33.76 22.85 7.37
CA GLU A 266 33.28 24.23 7.39
C GLU A 266 32.04 24.37 8.25
N LEU A 267 31.18 23.32 8.32
CA LEU A 267 30.00 23.29 9.18
C LEU A 267 30.31 23.43 10.68
N ILE A 268 31.53 23.06 11.11
CA ILE A 268 32.02 23.15 12.50
C ILE A 268 33.40 23.79 12.51
N GLN A 269 33.51 24.98 13.09
CA GLN A 269 34.73 25.77 13.19
C GLN A 269 35.20 25.88 14.63
N TYR A 270 36.51 25.76 14.83
CA TYR A 270 37.14 25.89 16.15
C TYR A 270 37.95 27.18 16.18
N ILE A 271 37.55 28.13 17.04
CA ILE A 271 38.21 29.43 17.17
C ILE A 271 38.73 29.56 18.60
N ILE A 272 39.95 30.04 18.75
CA ILE A 272 40.54 30.34 20.05
C ILE A 272 40.35 31.84 20.30
N GLY A 273 39.67 32.19 21.39
CA GLY A 273 39.47 33.58 21.79
C GLY A 273 40.72 34.20 22.42
N GLY A 274 40.71 35.53 22.58
CA GLY A 274 41.85 36.29 23.13
C GLY A 274 42.28 35.89 24.55
N ASN A 275 41.40 35.24 25.32
CA ASN A 275 41.68 34.74 26.67
C ASN A 275 42.20 33.29 26.69
N GLY A 276 42.42 32.66 25.52
CA GLY A 276 42.85 31.27 25.41
C GLY A 276 41.71 30.23 25.51
N GLU A 277 40.46 30.67 25.70
CA GLU A 277 39.29 29.78 25.66
C GLU A 277 38.98 29.35 24.22
N ARG A 278 38.71 28.05 24.02
CA ARG A 278 38.34 27.48 22.73
C ARG A 278 36.82 27.49 22.57
N HIS A 279 36.34 28.21 21.57
CA HIS A 279 34.94 28.27 21.18
C HIS A 279 34.69 27.40 19.93
N THR A 280 33.54 26.74 19.90
CA THR A 280 33.10 25.94 18.77
C THR A 280 31.93 26.66 18.12
N TRP A 281 32.13 27.10 16.89
CA TRP A 281 31.16 27.80 16.07
C TRP A 281 30.59 26.84 15.04
N VAL A 282 29.27 26.81 14.87
CA VAL A 282 28.65 25.89 13.92
C VAL A 282 27.59 26.58 13.06
N HIS A 283 27.35 25.99 11.90
CA HIS A 283 26.28 26.40 10.99
C HIS A 283 24.91 26.39 11.69
N PRO A 284 23.97 27.32 11.39
CA PRO A 284 22.66 27.43 12.07
C PRO A 284 21.89 26.12 12.19
N GLN A 285 21.84 25.33 11.12
CA GLN A 285 21.13 24.04 11.13
C GLN A 285 21.79 23.01 12.06
N VAL A 286 23.11 23.08 12.22
CA VAL A 286 23.84 22.27 13.21
C VAL A 286 23.54 22.76 14.62
N ALA A 287 23.51 24.08 14.85
CA ALA A 287 23.14 24.64 16.15
C ALA A 287 21.71 24.25 16.58
N ILE A 288 20.75 24.28 15.66
CA ILE A 288 19.37 23.84 15.91
C ILE A 288 19.32 22.35 16.26
N ASN A 289 20.11 21.51 15.60
CA ASN A 289 20.21 20.09 15.92
C ASN A 289 20.82 19.85 17.31
N ILE A 290 21.88 20.60 17.65
CA ILE A 290 22.51 20.56 18.97
C ILE A 290 21.51 21.03 20.04
N ALA A 291 20.76 22.10 19.81
CA ALA A 291 19.76 22.60 20.74
C ALA A 291 18.66 21.55 21.04
N GLN A 292 18.18 20.84 20.01
CA GLN A 292 17.23 19.72 20.18
C GLN A 292 17.84 18.58 21.01
N TRP A 293 19.10 18.21 20.74
CA TRP A 293 19.79 17.17 21.52
C TRP A 293 20.03 17.58 22.98
N ILE A 294 20.26 18.87 23.22
CA ILE A 294 20.52 19.40 24.55
C ILE A 294 19.27 19.38 25.43
N SER A 295 18.13 19.86 24.91
CA SER A 295 16.87 19.97 25.64
C SER A 295 15.78 19.13 24.98
N PRO A 296 15.38 18.00 25.60
CA PRO A 296 14.23 17.22 25.15
C PRO A 296 12.94 18.04 25.09
N GLU A 297 12.76 19.01 25.98
CA GLU A 297 11.59 19.91 25.98
C GLU A 297 11.58 20.80 24.73
N PHE A 298 12.76 21.28 24.30
CA PHE A 298 12.90 22.03 23.06
C PHE A 298 12.67 21.13 21.83
N ASP A 299 13.18 19.88 21.84
CA ASP A 299 12.95 18.90 20.77
C ASP A 299 11.44 18.63 20.53
N VAL A 300 10.68 18.51 21.62
CA VAL A 300 9.21 18.38 21.55
C VAL A 300 8.54 19.64 20.98
N LYS A 301 9.04 20.84 21.30
CA LYS A 301 8.50 22.10 20.74
C LYS A 301 8.76 22.21 19.24
N VAL A 302 9.97 21.89 18.78
CA VAL A 302 10.33 21.87 17.36
C VAL A 302 9.42 20.91 16.59
N SER A 303 9.19 19.71 17.16
CA SER A 303 8.24 18.74 16.59
C SER A 303 6.81 19.31 16.53
N GLY A 304 6.36 20.01 17.57
CA GLY A 304 5.06 20.68 17.61
C GLY A 304 4.90 21.75 16.53
N TRP A 305 5.93 22.57 16.31
CA TRP A 305 5.95 23.58 15.25
C TRP A 305 5.81 22.97 13.86
N ILE A 306 6.51 21.85 13.59
CA ILE A 306 6.37 21.13 12.31
C ILE A 306 4.92 20.66 12.11
N TYR A 307 4.29 20.09 13.14
CA TYR A 307 2.88 19.70 13.07
C TYR A 307 1.95 20.90 12.84
N GLU A 308 2.20 22.05 13.47
CA GLU A 308 1.43 23.28 13.24
C GLU A 308 1.49 23.74 11.79
N VAL A 309 2.69 23.73 11.19
CA VAL A 309 2.88 24.06 9.77
C VAL A 309 2.13 23.06 8.88
N MET A 310 2.22 21.75 9.14
CA MET A 310 1.52 20.74 8.34
C MET A 310 0.00 20.90 8.38
N LEU A 311 -0.56 21.35 9.51
CA LEU A 311 -2.00 21.46 9.72
C LEU A 311 -2.57 22.82 9.32
N THR A 312 -1.77 23.88 9.35
CA THR A 312 -2.24 25.26 9.16
C THR A 312 -1.55 26.02 8.03
N GLY A 313 -0.43 25.51 7.51
CA GLY A 313 0.41 26.15 6.50
C GLY A 313 1.34 27.23 7.06
N LYS A 314 1.31 27.52 8.36
CA LYS A 314 2.17 28.52 9.03
C LYS A 314 2.49 28.09 10.47
N VAL A 315 3.43 28.76 11.12
CA VAL A 315 3.70 28.60 12.56
C VAL A 315 3.91 29.96 13.20
N ASP A 316 3.30 30.16 14.37
CA ASP A 316 3.59 31.30 15.24
C ASP A 316 4.44 30.86 16.43
N ILE A 317 5.71 31.28 16.45
CA ILE A 317 6.68 30.93 17.51
C ILE A 317 6.30 31.59 18.85
N LYS A 318 5.57 32.71 18.83
CA LYS A 318 5.13 33.43 20.03
C LYS A 318 3.80 32.88 20.56
N ASN A 319 2.94 32.39 19.68
CA ASN A 319 1.61 31.88 20.03
C ASN A 319 1.37 30.46 19.46
N THR A 320 2.24 29.54 19.85
CA THR A 320 2.17 28.14 19.40
C THR A 320 0.96 27.43 19.98
N LYS A 321 0.20 26.73 19.13
CA LYS A 321 -0.98 25.97 19.56
C LYS A 321 -0.61 24.56 20.00
N SER A 322 -1.32 24.04 20.98
CA SER A 322 -1.18 22.64 21.39
C SER A 322 -1.61 21.69 20.28
N TYR A 323 -0.98 20.51 20.22
CA TYR A 323 -1.37 19.43 19.32
C TYR A 323 -2.88 19.11 19.38
N ARG A 324 -3.46 19.12 20.58
CA ARG A 324 -4.88 18.87 20.78
C ARG A 324 -5.75 19.95 20.16
N GLU A 325 -5.35 21.21 20.29
CA GLU A 325 -6.04 22.36 19.72
C GLU A 325 -5.99 22.35 18.20
N LEU A 326 -4.84 22.00 17.63
CA LEU A 326 -4.68 21.87 16.17
C LEU A 326 -5.57 20.76 15.59
N ARG A 327 -5.65 19.60 16.26
CA ARG A 327 -6.56 18.52 15.86
C ARG A 327 -8.02 18.91 15.97
N ALA A 328 -8.42 19.58 17.05
CA ALA A 328 -9.80 20.05 17.23
C ALA A 328 -10.19 21.04 16.13
N ALA A 329 -9.33 22.04 15.87
CA ALA A 329 -9.57 23.04 14.83
C ALA A 329 -9.68 22.42 13.43
N ASN A 330 -8.87 21.42 13.10
CA ASN A 330 -8.97 20.73 11.81
C ASN A 330 -10.23 19.88 11.68
N LYS A 331 -10.64 19.18 12.74
CA LYS A 331 -11.90 18.44 12.77
C LYS A 331 -13.10 19.38 12.58
N ASP A 332 -13.09 20.55 13.19
CA ASP A 332 -14.14 21.55 13.04
C ASP A 332 -14.20 22.12 11.62
N LYS A 333 -13.04 22.33 10.97
CA LYS A 333 -12.97 22.71 9.56
C LYS A 333 -13.58 21.64 8.65
N GLU A 334 -13.25 20.37 8.86
CA GLU A 334 -13.82 19.25 8.09
C GLU A 334 -15.35 19.16 8.27
N LEU A 335 -15.83 19.26 9.50
CA LEU A 335 -17.27 19.28 9.81
C LEU A 335 -17.96 20.49 9.17
N LYS A 336 -17.29 21.65 9.15
CA LYS A 336 -17.80 22.85 8.49
C LYS A 336 -17.91 22.65 6.98
N ILE A 337 -16.88 22.08 6.35
CA ILE A 337 -16.90 21.72 4.92
C ILE A 337 -18.07 20.78 4.65
N GLN A 338 -18.21 19.71 5.43
CA GLN A 338 -19.30 18.73 5.27
C GLN A 338 -20.69 19.39 5.41
N TYR A 339 -20.86 20.27 6.41
CA TYR A 339 -22.09 21.03 6.60
C TYR A 339 -22.38 21.97 5.42
N LEU A 340 -21.37 22.72 4.96
CA LEU A 340 -21.50 23.64 3.84
C LEU A 340 -21.82 22.87 2.54
N THR A 341 -21.17 21.74 2.29
CA THR A 341 -21.50 20.84 1.18
C THR A 341 -22.96 20.40 1.27
N LYS A 342 -23.42 19.95 2.44
CA LYS A 342 -24.82 19.53 2.61
C LYS A 342 -25.82 20.67 2.41
N LYS A 343 -25.49 21.89 2.83
CA LYS A 343 -26.39 23.05 2.82
C LYS A 343 -26.44 23.75 1.47
N TYR A 344 -25.30 23.90 0.80
CA TYR A 344 -25.17 24.74 -0.39
C TYR A 344 -24.97 23.95 -1.69
N VAL A 345 -24.52 22.69 -1.63
CA VAL A 345 -24.44 21.84 -2.82
C VAL A 345 -25.77 21.12 -3.01
N LYS A 346 -26.61 21.65 -3.90
CA LYS A 346 -27.85 20.99 -4.32
C LYS A 346 -27.49 19.66 -5.01
N ARG A 347 -27.84 18.52 -4.41
CA ARG A 347 -27.83 17.23 -5.11
C ARG A 347 -29.01 17.23 -6.09
N GLN A 348 -28.75 17.55 -7.36
CA GLN A 348 -29.78 17.43 -8.39
C GLN A 348 -30.19 15.94 -8.54
N PRO A 349 -31.50 15.63 -8.53
CA PRO A 349 -31.97 14.27 -8.81
C PRO A 349 -31.57 13.89 -10.25
N ARG A 350 -30.87 12.77 -10.39
CA ARG A 350 -30.40 12.27 -11.69
C ARG A 350 -31.59 11.69 -12.46
N LEU A 351 -31.81 12.12 -13.70
CA LEU A 351 -32.65 11.37 -14.62
C LEU A 351 -32.00 10.00 -14.86
N GLN A 352 -32.77 8.93 -14.64
CA GLN A 352 -32.34 7.57 -14.93
C GLN A 352 -32.85 7.17 -16.31
N TYR A 353 -31.96 6.62 -17.13
CA TYR A 353 -32.25 6.07 -18.44
C TYR A 353 -32.09 4.56 -18.37
N ASP A 354 -33.19 3.83 -18.56
CA ASP A 354 -33.25 2.37 -18.41
C ASP A 354 -32.87 1.60 -19.68
N VAL A 355 -32.50 2.31 -20.75
CA VAL A 355 -32.13 1.72 -22.04
C VAL A 355 -30.61 1.53 -22.10
N SER A 356 -30.20 0.29 -22.39
CA SER A 356 -28.80 -0.07 -22.59
C SER A 356 -28.40 0.05 -24.05
N ASN A 357 -27.11 0.27 -24.31
CA ASN A 357 -26.52 0.36 -25.66
C ASN A 357 -27.20 1.41 -26.56
N VAL A 358 -27.08 2.69 -26.20
CA VAL A 358 -27.78 3.76 -26.90
C VAL A 358 -26.86 4.58 -27.80
N ILE A 359 -27.42 5.08 -28.90
CA ILE A 359 -26.91 6.26 -29.61
C ILE A 359 -27.73 7.46 -29.13
N TYR A 360 -27.08 8.56 -28.81
CA TYR A 360 -27.71 9.75 -28.24
C TYR A 360 -27.27 11.04 -28.92
N ILE A 361 -28.09 12.07 -28.74
CA ILE A 361 -27.83 13.47 -29.09
C ILE A 361 -27.89 14.29 -27.79
N LEU A 362 -26.81 15.01 -27.47
CA LEU A 362 -26.76 15.98 -26.38
C LEU A 362 -26.61 17.41 -26.92
N THR A 363 -27.05 18.37 -26.12
CA THR A 363 -26.70 19.78 -26.33
C THR A 363 -26.60 20.50 -24.98
N THR A 364 -26.10 21.72 -24.99
CA THR A 364 -26.18 22.66 -23.86
C THR A 364 -27.07 23.84 -24.28
N PRO A 365 -27.62 24.64 -23.36
CA PRO A 365 -28.41 25.82 -23.73
C PRO A 365 -27.68 26.74 -24.72
N THR A 366 -26.36 26.91 -24.56
CA THR A 366 -25.50 27.68 -25.46
C THR A 366 -25.36 27.01 -26.83
N HIS A 367 -25.01 25.73 -26.88
CA HIS A 367 -24.86 25.00 -28.14
C HIS A 367 -26.19 24.91 -28.91
N LYS A 368 -27.33 24.80 -28.21
CA LYS A 368 -28.66 24.76 -28.82
C LYS A 368 -28.99 26.04 -29.59
N LEU A 369 -28.58 27.20 -29.06
CA LEU A 369 -28.71 28.50 -29.74
C LEU A 369 -27.81 28.59 -30.99
N GLU A 370 -26.69 27.90 -30.99
CA GLU A 370 -25.72 27.85 -32.09
C GLU A 370 -25.98 26.70 -33.07
N GLY A 371 -27.07 25.94 -32.89
CA GLY A 371 -27.37 24.76 -33.71
C GLY A 371 -26.36 23.62 -33.56
N ARG A 372 -25.60 23.57 -32.46
CA ARG A 372 -24.56 22.57 -32.19
C ARG A 372 -25.08 21.42 -31.33
N TYR A 373 -24.73 20.21 -31.74
CA TYR A 373 -25.17 18.97 -31.10
C TYR A 373 -24.00 17.99 -30.98
N ILE A 374 -24.00 17.22 -29.89
CA ILE A 374 -23.01 16.17 -29.63
C ILE A 374 -23.70 14.83 -29.88
N LEU A 375 -23.23 14.08 -30.87
CA LEU A 375 -23.72 12.74 -31.17
C LEU A 375 -22.70 11.73 -30.66
N GLY A 376 -23.16 10.71 -29.92
CA GLY A 376 -22.28 9.67 -29.43
C GLY A 376 -23.03 8.42 -28.99
N LYS A 377 -22.27 7.45 -28.48
CA LYS A 377 -22.81 6.19 -27.94
C LYS A 377 -22.52 5.99 -26.46
N ALA A 378 -23.36 5.22 -25.79
CA ALA A 378 -23.14 4.81 -24.41
C ALA A 378 -23.83 3.47 -24.11
N GLU A 379 -23.14 2.60 -23.37
CA GLU A 379 -23.77 1.42 -22.77
C GLU A 379 -24.86 1.81 -21.77
N ASN A 380 -24.61 2.87 -20.98
CA ASN A 380 -25.58 3.45 -20.06
C ASN A 380 -25.52 4.99 -20.11
N LEU A 381 -26.61 5.60 -20.57
CA LEU A 381 -26.68 7.06 -20.77
C LEU A 381 -26.58 7.84 -19.45
N THR A 382 -27.14 7.31 -18.36
CA THR A 382 -27.05 7.91 -17.01
C THR A 382 -25.60 8.07 -16.57
N ASN A 383 -24.79 7.02 -16.78
CA ASN A 383 -23.36 7.05 -16.46
C ASN A 383 -22.59 7.98 -17.40
N ARG A 384 -22.92 8.01 -18.69
CA ARG A 384 -22.25 8.87 -19.68
C ARG A 384 -22.45 10.37 -19.37
N LEU A 385 -23.65 10.78 -18.98
CA LEU A 385 -23.94 12.18 -18.62
C LEU A 385 -23.12 12.69 -17.42
N SER A 386 -22.70 11.80 -16.52
CA SER A 386 -21.83 12.18 -15.38
C SER A 386 -20.47 12.75 -15.80
N VAL A 387 -20.01 12.43 -17.01
CA VAL A 387 -18.74 12.92 -17.57
C VAL A 387 -18.88 14.35 -18.09
N TYR A 388 -20.05 14.70 -18.65
CA TYR A 388 -20.31 15.99 -19.29
C TYR A 388 -20.78 17.08 -18.33
N ASN A 389 -21.53 16.72 -17.29
CA ASN A 389 -22.11 17.66 -16.31
C ASN A 389 -21.09 18.17 -15.27
N LYS A 390 -19.93 18.68 -15.72
CA LYS A 390 -18.88 19.27 -14.86
C LYS A 390 -18.92 20.80 -14.83
N THR A 391 -19.16 21.43 -15.98
CA THR A 391 -19.16 22.89 -16.14
C THR A 391 -20.49 23.44 -16.63
N ASP A 392 -21.15 22.74 -17.56
CA ASP A 392 -22.45 23.10 -18.12
C ASP A 392 -23.43 21.90 -18.09
N GLU A 393 -24.72 22.18 -17.89
CA GLU A 393 -25.78 21.17 -17.90
C GLU A 393 -26.06 20.70 -19.33
N HIS A 394 -25.81 19.43 -19.61
CA HIS A 394 -26.07 18.81 -20.91
C HIS A 394 -27.48 18.21 -20.93
N GLU A 395 -28.31 18.69 -21.86
CA GLU A 395 -29.65 18.20 -22.14
C GLU A 395 -29.58 17.04 -23.14
N VAL A 396 -30.24 15.92 -22.83
CA VAL A 396 -30.45 14.83 -23.80
C VAL A 396 -31.58 15.22 -24.73
N VAL A 397 -31.26 15.47 -26.01
CA VAL A 397 -32.22 15.84 -27.04
C VAL A 397 -32.92 14.61 -27.61
N TYR A 398 -32.17 13.53 -27.80
CA TYR A 398 -32.67 12.27 -28.35
C TYR A 398 -31.77 11.11 -27.92
N TYR A 399 -32.34 9.91 -27.80
CA TYR A 399 -31.59 8.67 -27.66
C TYR A 399 -32.38 7.50 -28.22
N GLN A 400 -31.69 6.48 -28.71
CA GLN A 400 -32.28 5.26 -29.24
C GLN A 400 -31.42 4.05 -28.86
N GLY A 401 -32.07 3.00 -28.34
CA GLY A 401 -31.42 1.73 -27.98
C GLY A 401 -31.07 0.89 -29.20
N CYS A 402 -29.93 0.21 -29.12
CA CYS A 402 -29.45 -0.77 -30.08
C CYS A 402 -29.61 -2.19 -29.51
N PRO A 403 -29.76 -3.22 -30.36
CA PRO A 403 -29.92 -4.61 -29.90
C PRO A 403 -28.78 -5.13 -29.01
N ASP A 404 -27.54 -4.75 -29.34
CA ASP A 404 -26.33 -5.18 -28.68
C ASP A 404 -25.19 -4.15 -28.86
N GLU A 405 -24.09 -4.35 -28.13
CA GLU A 405 -22.93 -3.45 -28.13
C GLU A 405 -22.24 -3.35 -29.50
N ASN A 406 -22.18 -4.45 -30.28
CA ASN A 406 -21.55 -4.43 -31.59
C ASN A 406 -22.42 -3.67 -32.60
N SER A 407 -23.74 -3.90 -32.56
CA SER A 407 -24.70 -3.13 -33.35
C SER A 407 -24.61 -1.63 -33.04
N MET A 408 -24.48 -1.24 -31.76
CA MET A 408 -24.27 0.15 -31.36
C MET A 408 -22.97 0.75 -31.93
N LYS A 409 -21.85 0.02 -31.85
CA LYS A 409 -20.55 0.49 -32.39
C LYS A 409 -20.60 0.71 -33.90
N LEU A 410 -21.20 -0.23 -34.64
CA LEU A 410 -21.34 -0.12 -36.09
C LEU A 410 -22.32 1.00 -36.48
N ALA A 411 -23.44 1.12 -35.77
CA ALA A 411 -24.42 2.16 -36.00
C ALA A 411 -23.85 3.57 -35.78
N GLU A 412 -23.01 3.78 -34.75
CA GLU A 412 -22.32 5.07 -34.56
C GLU A 412 -21.42 5.42 -35.76
N GLN A 413 -20.63 4.46 -36.23
CA GLN A 413 -19.74 4.68 -37.37
C GLN A 413 -20.52 5.04 -38.65
N MET A 414 -21.63 4.34 -38.88
CA MET A 414 -22.53 4.62 -40.01
C MET A 414 -23.16 6.02 -39.90
N VAL A 415 -23.69 6.39 -38.73
CA VAL A 415 -24.26 7.72 -38.49
C VAL A 415 -23.20 8.81 -38.71
N PHE A 416 -21.98 8.61 -38.20
CA PHE A 416 -20.89 9.57 -38.36
C PHE A 416 -20.43 9.73 -39.81
N HIS A 417 -20.45 8.64 -40.59
CA HIS A 417 -20.14 8.69 -42.01
C HIS A 417 -21.26 9.39 -42.80
N ASN A 418 -22.52 9.06 -42.54
CA ASN A 418 -23.66 9.63 -43.27
C ASN A 418 -23.88 11.11 -42.95
N LEU A 419 -23.50 11.56 -41.75
CA LEU A 419 -23.58 12.96 -41.32
C LEU A 419 -22.25 13.71 -41.42
N GLU A 420 -21.25 13.17 -42.12
CA GLU A 420 -19.89 13.73 -42.17
C GLU A 420 -19.85 15.19 -42.64
N GLN A 421 -20.71 15.56 -43.61
CA GLN A 421 -20.83 16.94 -44.12
C GLN A 421 -21.29 17.96 -43.07
N TYR A 422 -21.93 17.50 -41.99
CA TYR A 422 -22.43 18.36 -40.91
C TYR A 422 -21.50 18.38 -39.70
N ARG A 423 -20.33 17.75 -39.80
CA ARG A 423 -19.39 17.60 -38.68
C ARG A 423 -18.54 18.86 -38.53
N GLU A 424 -18.42 19.38 -37.31
CA GLU A 424 -17.67 20.61 -37.03
C GLU A 424 -16.17 20.44 -37.32
N GLN A 425 -15.60 19.28 -36.97
CA GLN A 425 -14.21 18.90 -37.25
C GLN A 425 -14.06 17.37 -37.36
N ALA A 426 -13.13 16.90 -38.19
CA ALA A 426 -12.75 15.49 -38.25
C ALA A 426 -12.30 15.01 -36.85
N ASN A 427 -12.80 13.84 -36.42
CA ASN A 427 -12.57 13.24 -35.09
C ASN A 427 -13.24 13.93 -33.89
N ARG A 428 -14.18 14.86 -34.09
CA ARG A 428 -15.04 15.38 -33.02
C ARG A 428 -16.46 14.83 -33.12
N GLU A 429 -17.08 14.56 -31.97
CA GLU A 429 -18.49 14.15 -31.83
C GLU A 429 -19.49 15.31 -32.03
N ARG A 430 -19.02 16.48 -32.50
CA ARG A 430 -19.82 17.71 -32.64
C ARG A 430 -20.32 17.88 -34.07
N PHE A 431 -21.61 18.13 -34.19
CA PHE A 431 -22.33 18.32 -35.45
C PHE A 431 -23.08 19.65 -35.43
N VAL A 432 -23.07 20.35 -36.56
CA VAL A 432 -23.73 21.64 -36.76
C VAL A 432 -24.95 21.43 -37.63
N LEU A 433 -26.11 21.85 -37.16
CA LEU A 433 -27.34 21.79 -37.90
C LEU A 433 -27.34 22.86 -39.02
N PRO A 434 -27.65 22.51 -40.28
CA PRO A 434 -27.72 23.48 -41.37
C PRO A 434 -28.81 24.54 -41.18
N ASP A 435 -28.59 25.73 -41.76
CA ASP A 435 -29.56 26.81 -41.74
C ASP A 435 -30.89 26.39 -42.40
N GLY A 436 -32.00 26.52 -41.67
CA GLY A 436 -33.34 26.17 -42.14
C GLY A 436 -33.74 24.70 -41.93
N GLU A 437 -32.81 23.84 -41.50
CA GLU A 437 -33.09 22.45 -41.14
C GLU A 437 -33.50 22.29 -39.67
N ASN A 438 -34.11 21.14 -39.35
CA ASN A 438 -34.51 20.79 -37.98
C ASN A 438 -33.69 19.59 -37.46
N ILE A 439 -33.56 19.44 -36.14
CA ILE A 439 -32.87 18.32 -35.48
C ILE A 439 -33.35 16.93 -35.95
N ASN A 440 -34.56 16.85 -36.50
CA ASN A 440 -35.08 15.68 -37.18
C ASN A 440 -34.14 15.12 -38.26
N LEU A 441 -33.30 15.95 -38.90
CA LEU A 441 -32.27 15.50 -39.83
C LEU A 441 -31.35 14.43 -39.18
N PHE A 442 -30.84 14.72 -37.99
CA PHE A 442 -29.96 13.81 -37.25
C PHE A 442 -30.73 12.63 -36.64
N ILE A 443 -31.93 12.89 -36.10
CA ILE A 443 -32.78 11.86 -35.50
C ILE A 443 -33.21 10.82 -36.54
N ASN A 444 -33.58 11.26 -37.75
CA ASN A 444 -34.01 10.38 -38.82
C ASN A 444 -32.87 9.47 -39.28
N GLU A 445 -31.64 10.01 -39.34
CA GLU A 445 -30.47 9.24 -39.73
C GLU A 445 -30.10 8.17 -38.68
N ILE A 446 -30.16 8.52 -37.39
CA ILE A 446 -29.97 7.56 -36.29
C ILE A 446 -31.03 6.45 -36.37
N ASN A 447 -32.30 6.82 -36.53
CA ASN A 447 -33.40 5.84 -36.65
C ASN A 447 -33.22 4.93 -37.87
N ARG A 448 -32.89 5.49 -39.02
CA ARG A 448 -32.65 4.72 -40.25
C ARG A 448 -31.51 3.72 -40.06
N THR A 449 -30.42 4.16 -39.43
CA THR A 449 -29.25 3.31 -39.17
C THR A 449 -29.58 2.20 -38.19
N ILE A 450 -30.25 2.50 -37.06
CA ILE A 450 -30.59 1.48 -36.07
C ILE A 450 -31.60 0.48 -36.63
N LYS A 451 -32.55 0.92 -37.47
CA LYS A 451 -33.48 0.05 -38.19
C LYS A 451 -32.79 -1.04 -39.00
N PHE A 452 -31.58 -0.78 -39.52
CA PHE A 452 -30.81 -1.79 -40.24
C PHE A 452 -30.40 -2.98 -39.35
N PHE A 453 -30.21 -2.74 -38.06
CA PHE A 453 -29.80 -3.76 -37.08
C PHE A 453 -30.98 -4.42 -36.36
N THR A 454 -32.12 -3.75 -36.27
CA THR A 454 -33.37 -4.33 -35.78
C THR A 454 -34.11 -4.99 -36.94
N LYS A 455 -33.96 -6.31 -37.12
CA LYS A 455 -34.70 -7.09 -38.11
C LYS A 455 -36.19 -7.15 -37.76
N GLU A 456 -36.93 -6.08 -38.03
CA GLU A 456 -38.39 -6.09 -38.16
C GLU A 456 -38.80 -6.03 -39.63
#